data_AF-A0A221UVK0-F1
#
_entry.id   AF-A0A221UVK0-F1
#
_cell.length_a   1.000
_cell.length_b   1.000
_cell.length_c   1.000
_cell.angle_alpha   90.00
_cell.angle_beta   90.00
_cell.angle_gamma   90.00
#
_symmetry.space_group_name_H-M   'P 1'
#
loop_
_entity.id
_entity.type
_entity.pdbx_description
1 polymer ?
#
loop_
_entity_poly.entity_id
_entity_poly.type
_entity_poly.pdbx_seq_one_letter_code
_entity_poly.pdbx_strand_id
1 'polypeptide(L)'
;MKRVFFLLLVASFTLLTSCDIDDDVNYHFEALQVKSVEMPESFDYGEIYKIKVTYFRPNNCTFFEGFDVVKEDLTTRKVVTIGTVIEDDEEECTGSGEDLVATFNFEVLYDEPYLFRYWTGEDASGEPTYLEITVPVNEDSSAILAPVSDMGTTNLKN
;
A
#
# COMPACT_ATOMS: atom_id res chain seq x y z
N MET A 1 -63.70 -2.28 -13.16
CA MET A 1 -62.79 -1.42 -13.96
C MET A 1 -62.10 -0.30 -13.17
N LYS A 2 -62.62 0.15 -12.02
CA LYS A 2 -61.99 1.22 -11.20
C LYS A 2 -60.67 0.83 -10.49
N ARG A 3 -60.47 -0.45 -10.19
CA ARG A 3 -59.28 -0.95 -9.46
C ARG A 3 -58.04 -1.13 -10.35
N VAL A 4 -58.24 -1.39 -11.64
CA VAL A 4 -57.14 -1.54 -12.62
C VAL A 4 -56.56 -0.16 -12.99
N PHE A 5 -57.41 0.88 -13.03
CA PHE A 5 -56.97 2.25 -13.27
C PHE A 5 -56.06 2.78 -12.15
N PHE A 6 -56.29 2.36 -10.90
CA PHE A 6 -55.47 2.75 -9.75
C PHE A 6 -54.08 2.09 -9.78
N LEU A 7 -53.97 0.85 -10.30
CA LEU A 7 -52.69 0.14 -10.45
C LEU A 7 -51.82 0.74 -11.55
N LEU A 8 -52.42 1.21 -12.66
CA LEU A 8 -51.70 1.92 -13.72
C LEU A 8 -51.20 3.30 -13.28
N LEU A 9 -51.94 3.99 -12.41
CA LEU A 9 -51.55 5.31 -11.88
C LEU A 9 -50.35 5.22 -10.93
N VAL A 10 -50.28 4.17 -10.09
CA VAL A 10 -49.17 3.95 -9.15
C VAL A 10 -47.90 3.48 -9.88
N ALA A 11 -48.03 2.67 -10.94
CA ALA A 11 -46.90 2.22 -11.75
C ALA A 11 -46.24 3.34 -12.58
N SER A 12 -46.96 4.42 -12.89
CA SER A 12 -46.40 5.58 -13.59
C SER A 12 -45.62 6.54 -12.69
N PHE A 13 -45.81 6.46 -11.36
CA PHE A 13 -45.17 7.36 -10.40
C PHE A 13 -43.76 6.90 -9.99
N THR A 14 -43.40 5.63 -10.27
CA THR A 14 -42.08 5.06 -9.96
C THR A 14 -41.05 5.24 -11.07
N LEU A 15 -41.40 5.88 -12.19
CA LEU A 15 -40.51 6.05 -13.34
C LEU A 15 -39.81 7.43 -13.40
N LEU A 16 -40.05 8.32 -12.43
CA LEU A 16 -39.49 9.67 -12.42
C LEU A 16 -38.45 9.92 -11.31
N THR A 17 -37.95 8.88 -10.64
CA THR A 17 -36.77 9.02 -9.79
C THR A 17 -35.51 8.78 -10.63
N SER A 18 -35.26 9.66 -11.62
CA SER A 18 -33.88 9.83 -12.09
C SER A 18 -33.16 10.58 -10.99
N CYS A 19 -32.25 9.90 -10.30
CA CYS A 19 -31.29 10.57 -9.44
C CYS A 19 -30.34 11.27 -10.40
N ASP A 20 -30.51 12.58 -10.57
CA ASP A 20 -29.50 13.41 -11.22
C ASP A 20 -28.37 13.54 -10.19
N ILE A 21 -27.23 12.91 -10.49
CA ILE A 21 -25.99 13.14 -9.76
C ILE A 21 -25.26 14.18 -10.60
N ASP A 22 -25.66 15.43 -10.40
CA ASP A 22 -25.07 16.59 -11.05
C ASP A 22 -24.54 17.46 -9.91
N ASP A 23 -23.34 17.11 -9.43
CA ASP A 23 -22.44 17.86 -8.52
C ASP A 23 -21.34 16.91 -7.94
N ASP A 24 -20.79 15.99 -8.75
CA ASP A 24 -19.65 15.17 -8.30
C ASP A 24 -18.33 15.91 -8.63
N VAL A 25 -17.52 16.16 -7.59
CA VAL A 25 -16.11 16.53 -7.76
C VAL A 25 -15.45 15.40 -8.52
N ASN A 26 -14.90 15.69 -9.71
CA ASN A 26 -14.19 14.67 -10.49
C ASN A 26 -12.87 14.36 -9.78
N TYR A 27 -12.67 13.09 -9.42
CA TYR A 27 -11.40 12.65 -8.86
C TYR A 27 -11.04 11.24 -9.32
N HIS A 28 -9.75 10.95 -9.36
CA HIS A 28 -9.23 9.61 -9.63
C HIS A 28 -7.99 9.31 -8.79
N PHE A 29 -7.65 8.02 -8.70
CA PHE A 29 -6.42 7.58 -8.04
C PHE A 29 -5.31 7.40 -9.08
N GLU A 30 -4.10 7.84 -8.73
CA GLU A 30 -2.92 7.71 -9.56
C GLU A 30 -1.74 7.13 -8.74
N ALA A 31 -0.90 6.34 -9.40
CA ALA A 31 0.35 5.87 -8.81
C ALA A 31 1.40 7.00 -8.85
N LEU A 32 1.98 7.32 -7.70
CA LEU A 32 3.02 8.34 -7.58
C LEU A 32 4.41 7.71 -7.62
N GLN A 33 5.28 8.30 -8.43
CA GLN A 33 6.63 7.78 -8.65
C GLN A 33 7.45 7.84 -7.35
N VAL A 34 7.95 6.69 -6.90
CA VAL A 34 8.93 6.62 -5.81
C VAL A 34 10.29 7.12 -6.31
N LYS A 35 10.94 7.98 -5.52
CA LYS A 35 12.26 8.55 -5.80
C LYS A 35 13.36 7.91 -4.95
N SER A 36 13.07 7.66 -3.67
CA SER A 36 13.99 6.99 -2.76
C SER A 36 13.25 6.42 -1.55
N VAL A 37 13.90 5.49 -0.86
CA VAL A 37 13.35 4.86 0.35
C VAL A 37 14.44 4.76 1.41
N GLU A 38 14.12 5.16 2.63
CA GLU A 38 14.95 4.89 3.81
C GLU A 38 14.57 3.53 4.39
N MET A 39 15.43 2.52 4.16
CA MET A 39 15.28 1.16 4.68
C MET A 39 16.33 0.90 5.77
N PRO A 40 16.02 0.10 6.80
CA PRO A 40 17.03 -0.36 7.74
C PRO A 40 18.02 -1.32 7.05
N GLU A 41 19.21 -1.47 7.62
CA GLU A 41 20.21 -2.42 7.11
C GLU A 41 19.79 -3.88 7.32
N SER A 42 19.05 -4.15 8.39
CA SER A 42 18.38 -5.43 8.65
C SER A 42 17.12 -5.22 9.49
N PHE A 43 16.23 -6.20 9.44
CA PHE A 43 15.06 -6.30 10.29
C PHE A 43 15.29 -7.25 11.46
N ASP A 44 14.57 -7.03 12.55
CA ASP A 44 14.42 -7.97 13.65
C ASP A 44 13.05 -8.64 13.54
N TYR A 45 13.02 -9.98 13.67
CA TYR A 45 11.79 -10.76 13.59
C TYR A 45 10.77 -10.30 14.65
N GLY A 46 9.50 -10.11 14.24
CA GLY A 46 8.42 -9.68 15.12
C GLY A 46 8.34 -8.18 15.40
N GLU A 47 9.30 -7.39 14.91
CA GLU A 47 9.32 -5.94 15.11
C GLU A 47 8.57 -5.18 14.01
N ILE A 48 8.17 -3.93 14.33
CA ILE A 48 7.49 -3.02 13.39
C ILE A 48 8.43 -1.86 13.04
N TYR A 49 8.69 -1.70 11.74
CA TYR A 49 9.53 -0.63 11.21
C TYR A 49 8.70 0.44 10.53
N LYS A 50 8.99 1.72 10.82
CA LYS A 50 8.45 2.85 10.07
C LYS A 50 9.33 3.14 8.87
N ILE A 51 8.88 2.74 7.69
CA ILE A 51 9.59 2.95 6.43
C ILE A 51 9.25 4.34 5.89
N LYS A 52 10.27 5.10 5.48
CA LYS A 52 10.07 6.41 4.82
C LYS A 52 10.27 6.30 3.33
N VAL A 53 9.30 6.78 2.58
CA VAL A 53 9.32 6.78 1.12
C VAL A 53 9.26 8.23 0.66
N THR A 54 10.24 8.63 -0.16
CA THR A 54 10.20 9.88 -0.89
C THR A 54 9.52 9.61 -2.23
N TYR A 55 8.45 10.34 -2.52
CA TYR A 55 7.69 10.23 -3.78
C TYR A 55 7.57 11.60 -4.43
N PHE A 56 7.37 11.60 -5.75
CA PHE A 56 7.16 12.81 -6.51
C PHE A 56 5.68 13.13 -6.63
N ARG A 57 5.33 14.34 -6.19
CA ARG A 57 4.03 14.94 -6.38
C ARG A 57 4.09 15.85 -7.62
N PRO A 58 3.29 15.62 -8.66
CA PRO A 58 3.43 16.34 -9.92
C PRO A 58 2.91 17.79 -9.88
N ASN A 59 1.84 18.07 -9.12
CA ASN A 59 1.21 19.39 -9.07
C ASN A 59 0.39 19.60 -7.78
N ASN A 60 -0.26 20.76 -7.67
CA ASN A 60 -1.09 21.14 -6.53
C ASN A 60 -2.44 20.39 -6.42
N CYS A 61 -2.91 19.70 -7.46
CA CYS A 61 -4.15 18.92 -7.47
C CYS A 61 -3.99 17.47 -6.99
N THR A 62 -2.76 16.97 -6.93
CA THR A 62 -2.45 15.62 -6.45
C THR A 62 -2.25 15.64 -4.95
N PHE A 63 -2.93 14.77 -4.22
CA PHE A 63 -2.83 14.63 -2.77
C PHE A 63 -2.40 13.20 -2.42
N PHE A 64 -1.58 13.04 -1.40
CA PHE A 64 -1.20 11.71 -0.94
C PHE A 64 -2.39 11.00 -0.29
N GLU A 65 -2.73 9.82 -0.80
CA GLU A 65 -3.79 8.96 -0.29
C GLU A 65 -3.23 7.92 0.68
N GLY A 66 -2.14 7.25 0.28
CA GLY A 66 -1.58 6.15 1.06
C GLY A 66 -0.55 5.33 0.33
N PHE A 67 -0.21 4.19 0.93
CA PHE A 67 0.59 3.15 0.29
C PHE A 67 -0.23 1.89 0.13
N ASP A 68 -0.23 1.31 -1.06
CA ASP A 68 -0.70 -0.04 -1.29
C ASP A 68 0.49 -1.01 -1.20
N VAL A 69 0.48 -1.86 -0.17
CA VAL A 69 1.55 -2.82 0.13
C VAL A 69 1.03 -4.23 -0.12
N VAL A 70 1.28 -4.75 -1.31
CA VAL A 70 0.76 -6.04 -1.78
C VAL A 70 1.77 -7.14 -1.53
N LYS A 71 1.32 -8.22 -0.91
CA LYS A 71 2.08 -9.49 -0.81
C LYS A 71 2.05 -10.21 -2.16
N GLU A 72 3.18 -10.23 -2.87
CA GLU A 72 3.32 -11.00 -4.13
C GLU A 72 3.80 -12.45 -3.89
N ASP A 73 4.57 -12.65 -2.81
CA ASP A 73 5.06 -13.96 -2.36
C ASP A 73 5.26 -13.95 -0.82
N LEU A 74 5.81 -15.01 -0.22
CA LEU A 74 6.03 -15.14 1.22
C LEU A 74 6.68 -13.89 1.83
N THR A 75 7.86 -13.49 1.33
CA THR A 75 8.61 -12.30 1.76
C THR A 75 8.80 -11.24 0.66
N THR A 76 8.08 -11.35 -0.46
CA THR A 76 8.06 -10.31 -1.50
C THR A 76 6.92 -9.33 -1.30
N ARG A 77 7.21 -8.03 -1.31
CA ARG A 77 6.24 -6.94 -1.15
C ARG A 77 6.35 -5.98 -2.33
N LYS A 78 5.26 -5.80 -3.07
CA LYS A 78 5.11 -4.70 -4.02
C LYS A 78 4.51 -3.51 -3.30
N VAL A 79 5.11 -2.34 -3.47
CA VAL A 79 4.68 -1.10 -2.81
C VAL A 79 4.38 -0.05 -3.87
N VAL A 80 3.16 0.47 -3.85
CA VAL A 80 2.72 1.57 -4.72
C VAL A 80 2.31 2.74 -3.85
N THR A 81 2.87 3.91 -4.12
CA THR A 81 2.41 5.16 -3.50
C THR A 81 1.17 5.63 -4.26
N ILE A 82 0.06 5.83 -3.58
CA ILE A 82 -1.20 6.24 -4.20
C ILE A 82 -1.47 7.70 -3.89
N GLY A 83 -1.80 8.45 -4.94
CA GLY A 83 -2.33 9.80 -4.85
C GLY A 83 -3.77 9.87 -5.31
N THR A 84 -4.50 10.84 -4.79
CA THR A 84 -5.81 11.27 -5.29
C THR A 84 -5.60 12.54 -6.09
N VAL A 85 -6.05 12.56 -7.33
CA VAL A 85 -6.04 13.73 -8.20
C VAL A 85 -7.45 14.29 -8.24
N ILE A 86 -7.60 15.57 -7.88
CA ILE A 86 -8.87 16.29 -8.01
C ILE A 86 -8.84 17.07 -9.31
N GLU A 87 -9.82 16.81 -10.17
CA GLU A 87 -10.05 17.52 -11.43
C GLU A 87 -11.14 18.56 -11.18
N ASP A 88 -10.73 19.82 -11.07
CA ASP A 88 -11.64 20.97 -10.99
C ASP A 88 -11.51 21.76 -12.31
N ASP A 89 -12.61 21.89 -13.04
CA ASP A 89 -12.65 22.65 -14.29
C ASP A 89 -12.45 24.16 -14.07
N GLU A 90 -12.63 24.65 -12.83
CA GLU A 90 -12.46 26.06 -12.46
C GLU A 90 -11.06 26.36 -11.88
N GLU A 91 -10.34 25.36 -11.35
CA GLU A 91 -8.99 25.52 -10.80
C GLU A 91 -7.91 24.84 -11.68
N GLU A 92 -6.96 25.63 -12.19
CA GLU A 92 -5.84 25.07 -12.93
C GLU A 92 -4.87 24.30 -12.01
N CYS A 93 -4.60 23.04 -12.35
CA CYS A 93 -3.52 22.27 -11.74
C CYS A 93 -2.17 22.87 -12.12
N THR A 94 -1.52 23.51 -11.15
CA THR A 94 -0.27 24.25 -11.29
C THR A 94 0.81 23.73 -10.34
N GLY A 95 2.06 24.05 -10.64
CA GLY A 95 3.22 23.64 -9.84
C GLY A 95 4.31 23.02 -10.71
N SER A 96 5.55 23.05 -10.20
CA SER A 96 6.71 22.47 -10.88
C SER A 96 7.01 21.03 -10.45
N GLY A 97 6.09 20.39 -9.74
CA GLY A 97 6.31 19.17 -9.00
C GLY A 97 7.30 19.32 -7.82
N GLU A 98 7.15 18.46 -6.83
CA GLU A 98 7.99 18.44 -5.63
C GLU A 98 8.15 17.01 -5.08
N ASP A 99 9.28 16.75 -4.42
CA ASP A 99 9.51 15.50 -3.72
C ASP A 99 9.02 15.63 -2.27
N LEU A 100 8.12 14.74 -1.87
CA LEU A 100 7.54 14.70 -0.53
C LEU A 100 7.84 13.36 0.14
N VAL A 101 7.81 13.35 1.48
CA VAL A 101 8.06 12.16 2.29
C VAL A 101 6.79 11.71 2.97
N ALA A 102 6.46 10.44 2.82
CA ALA A 102 5.42 9.77 3.59
C ALA A 102 5.96 8.48 4.20
N THR A 103 5.25 7.94 5.19
CA THR A 103 5.69 6.77 5.94
C THR A 103 4.59 5.75 6.11
N PHE A 104 4.94 4.47 6.10
CA PHE A 104 4.07 3.37 6.53
C PHE A 104 4.79 2.50 7.55
N ASN A 105 4.02 1.74 8.34
CA ASN A 105 4.56 0.76 9.27
C ASN A 105 4.56 -0.62 8.61
N PHE A 106 5.68 -1.32 8.72
CA PHE A 106 5.86 -2.67 8.20
C PHE A 106 6.19 -3.63 9.35
N GLU A 107 5.39 -4.68 9.51
CA GLU A 107 5.59 -5.72 10.52
C GLU A 107 6.34 -6.91 9.92
N VAL A 108 7.40 -7.36 10.61
CA VAL A 108 8.29 -8.42 10.15
C VAL A 108 7.77 -9.77 10.66
N LEU A 109 7.10 -10.51 9.78
CA LEU A 109 6.36 -11.74 10.13
C LEU A 109 7.09 -13.05 9.79
N TYR A 110 8.25 -12.96 9.14
CA TYR A 110 9.03 -14.08 8.61
C TYR A 110 10.52 -13.79 8.85
N ASP A 111 11.31 -14.83 9.04
CA ASP A 111 12.75 -14.82 9.29
C ASP A 111 13.59 -14.89 8.00
N GLU A 112 12.94 -15.02 6.83
CA GLU A 112 13.57 -14.93 5.53
C GLU A 112 13.77 -13.47 5.07
N PRO A 113 14.80 -13.17 4.26
CA PRO A 113 14.99 -11.83 3.69
C PRO A 113 13.76 -11.36 2.91
N TYR A 114 13.42 -10.08 3.05
CA TYR A 114 12.32 -9.46 2.34
C TYR A 114 12.79 -8.74 1.08
N LEU A 115 12.12 -9.00 -0.03
CA LEU A 115 12.27 -8.24 -1.26
C LEU A 115 11.15 -7.21 -1.36
N PHE A 116 11.49 -5.93 -1.39
CA PHE A 116 10.57 -4.85 -1.68
C PHE A 116 10.74 -4.38 -3.12
N ARG A 117 9.61 -4.17 -3.81
CA ARG A 117 9.53 -3.64 -5.18
C ARG A 117 8.68 -2.38 -5.15
N TYR A 118 9.33 -1.22 -5.06
CA TYR A 118 8.66 0.08 -5.03
C TYR A 118 8.42 0.56 -6.46
N TRP A 119 7.19 0.89 -6.83
CA TRP A 119 6.87 1.34 -8.18
C TRP A 119 7.51 2.71 -8.49
N THR A 120 8.19 2.81 -9.63
CA THR A 120 8.94 4.01 -10.06
C THR A 120 8.43 4.62 -11.36
N GLY A 121 7.33 4.15 -11.92
CA GLY A 121 6.84 4.60 -13.23
C GLY A 121 6.73 3.47 -14.23
N GLU A 122 6.61 3.83 -15.50
CA GLU A 122 6.65 2.93 -16.63
C GLU A 122 7.85 3.26 -17.52
N ASP A 123 8.36 2.27 -18.24
CA ASP A 123 9.40 2.46 -19.24
C ASP A 123 8.82 2.96 -20.60
N ALA A 124 9.69 3.10 -21.61
CA ALA A 124 9.27 3.56 -22.93
C ALA A 124 8.29 2.62 -23.67
N SER A 125 8.13 1.38 -23.18
CA SER A 125 7.21 0.38 -23.73
C SER A 125 5.87 0.35 -22.95
N GLY A 126 5.76 1.12 -21.86
CA GLY A 126 4.60 1.09 -20.96
C GLY A 126 4.69 -0.01 -19.89
N GLU A 127 5.86 -0.63 -19.71
CA GLU A 127 6.03 -1.68 -18.70
C GLU A 127 6.41 -1.07 -17.34
N PRO A 128 5.84 -1.56 -16.22
CA PRO A 128 6.10 -0.99 -14.91
C PRO A 128 7.55 -1.22 -14.47
N THR A 129 8.15 -0.16 -13.93
CA THR A 129 9.51 -0.15 -13.39
C THR A 129 9.48 -0.12 -11.87
N TYR A 130 10.52 -0.68 -11.24
CA TYR A 130 10.60 -0.80 -9.79
C TYR A 130 11.99 -0.47 -9.25
N LEU A 131 12.02 0.17 -8.08
CA LEU A 131 13.17 0.21 -7.18
C LEU A 131 13.10 -1.03 -6.28
N GLU A 132 14.06 -1.94 -6.45
CA GLU A 132 14.11 -3.20 -5.71
C GLU A 132 15.13 -3.14 -4.57
N ILE A 133 14.69 -3.50 -3.35
CA ILE A 133 15.54 -3.50 -2.16
C ILE A 133 15.32 -4.80 -1.40
N THR A 134 16.39 -5.55 -1.16
CA THR A 134 16.37 -6.74 -0.30
C THR A 134 16.90 -6.39 1.08
N VAL A 135 16.12 -6.67 2.13
CA VAL A 135 16.51 -6.45 3.52
C VAL A 135 16.57 -7.78 4.26
N PRO A 136 17.74 -8.16 4.83
CA PRO A 136 17.87 -9.38 5.61
C PRO A 136 17.12 -9.27 6.94
N VAL A 137 16.75 -10.40 7.51
CA VAL A 137 16.16 -10.50 8.85
C VAL A 137 17.17 -11.17 9.77
N ASN A 138 17.43 -10.56 10.93
CA ASN A 138 18.24 -11.13 11.98
C ASN A 138 17.45 -12.28 12.63
N GLU A 139 18.12 -13.41 12.88
CA GLU A 139 17.52 -14.53 13.60
C GLU A 139 16.98 -14.06 14.96
N ASP A 140 15.87 -14.68 15.38
CA ASP A 140 15.25 -14.38 16.67
C ASP A 140 16.23 -14.69 17.82
N SER A 141 16.80 -13.64 18.42
CA SER A 141 17.70 -13.72 19.57
C SER A 141 17.04 -14.39 20.79
N SER A 142 15.71 -14.44 20.85
CA SER A 142 14.98 -15.14 21.92
C SER A 142 15.10 -16.67 21.81
N ALA A 143 15.42 -17.23 20.63
CA ALA A 143 15.65 -18.66 20.43
C ALA A 143 17.01 -19.13 21.01
N ILE A 144 17.96 -18.22 21.24
CA ILE A 144 19.30 -18.53 21.76
C ILE A 144 19.28 -18.75 23.29
N LEU A 145 18.21 -18.36 23.98
CA LEU A 145 18.06 -18.51 25.44
C LEU A 145 17.51 -19.86 25.89
N ALA A 146 17.26 -20.82 24.99
CA ALA A 146 16.98 -22.19 25.39
C ALA A 146 18.26 -22.82 26.00
N PRO A 147 18.28 -23.19 27.30
CA PRO A 147 19.50 -23.65 27.94
C PRO A 147 19.95 -24.97 27.34
N VAL A 148 21.22 -25.02 26.93
CA VAL A 148 21.99 -26.26 26.77
C VAL A 148 22.01 -26.96 28.13
N SER A 149 21.01 -27.79 28.43
CA SER A 149 21.08 -28.72 29.55
C SER A 149 21.90 -29.92 29.10
N ASP A 150 23.19 -29.76 29.36
CA ASP A 150 24.27 -30.74 29.49
C ASP A 150 23.85 -32.22 29.55
N MET A 151 24.50 -32.98 28.69
CA MET A 151 24.40 -34.42 28.49
C MET A 151 25.28 -35.10 29.55
N GLY A 152 24.77 -35.19 30.79
CA GLY A 152 25.48 -35.81 31.91
C GLY A 152 25.41 -37.35 31.90
N THR A 153 26.33 -38.01 31.18
CA THR A 153 26.62 -39.43 31.39
C THR A 153 27.17 -39.67 32.80
N THR A 154 26.51 -40.51 33.60
CA THR A 154 27.14 -41.13 34.77
C THR A 154 27.19 -42.64 34.60
N ASN A 155 28.38 -43.13 34.20
CA ASN A 155 28.83 -44.46 34.56
C ASN A 155 29.26 -44.41 36.04
N LEU A 156 28.66 -45.22 36.92
CA LEU A 156 29.33 -45.63 38.15
C LEU A 156 29.06 -47.10 38.45
N LYS A 157 30.17 -47.85 38.46
CA LYS A 157 30.35 -49.19 39.02
C LYS A 157 29.90 -49.22 40.48
N ASN A 158 29.09 -50.21 40.85
CA ASN A 158 29.52 -51.31 41.75
C ASN A 158 28.49 -52.42 41.76
#